data_AF-A0A6P1NTC5-F1
#
_entry.id   AF-A0A6P1NTC5-F1
#
_cell.length_a   1.000
_cell.length_b   1.000
_cell.length_c   1.000
_cell.angle_alpha   90.00
_cell.angle_beta   90.00
_cell.angle_gamma   90.00
#
_symmetry.space_group_name_H-M   'P 1'
#
loop_
_entity.id
_entity.type
_entity.pdbx_description
1 polymer ?
#
loop_
_entity_poly.entity_id
_entity_poly.type
_entity_poly.pdbx_seq_one_letter_code
_entity_poly.pdbx_strand_id
1 'polypeptide(L)'
;MTRTRSSLARGRAKLAAVAGAVLALTAAVLTPTAANAAVDNPAPAALVSFTFDDGQASALTQAAPTLQKYGLTGTNYVITNCVGMTTVPNTCRANTDVPYLTWAQITQLQNTYGWEIGSHTVDHQCLVSVGNDCQATKLTAAQVDAELANSKAALVANGFNPTAFAPPYGDYDMSAVARVAKYYSSMRGFADTGNNPWPLGDYLLRDVPVQEVTTPVANLKAQVDAAIANKQWVIFTFHDIRPTPSRVPDDYQYGTAELDQLAAYVQTKVTAGQVKNVNVSKGLVTGSPNMMPNPTFNNGLGDGWRTDAPATITADAANNGSYPDFAKSVKLVSGATTGHLFSPTVPVTPTTNYVFKAFLNVAAITTGEVGFYVDEYNAAGAWISGQFRKRENSRWVESMNFTYTPSSTNVASASLQIWAAGTGITAYVDNVQMLALGAEATPPPASNLVANGTFDAGISSGWTTDSAATIVADAANHGSPANPVNSVKLTATTANKHLFSPQVAVTPGTYKLAGYLNVAARTSGEVGFYIDEYNAAGQWISGQYKLGVTVAGVTNVDLTYSPSTTAVAKASLQVIVQGNSGVQAYFDDVRWTKP
;
A
#
# COMPACT_ATOMS: atom_id res chain seq x y z
N MET A 1 48.76 -73.15 13.30
CA MET A 1 48.32 -73.96 14.46
C MET A 1 46.92 -73.52 14.86
N THR A 2 45.97 -74.47 14.87
CA THR A 2 44.82 -74.61 15.81
C THR A 2 44.03 -73.34 16.20
N ARG A 3 42.81 -73.13 15.68
CA ARG A 3 41.48 -73.41 16.31
C ARG A 3 41.32 -72.76 17.70
N THR A 4 40.32 -71.89 17.91
CA THR A 4 38.97 -72.34 18.33
C THR A 4 37.81 -71.44 17.87
N ARG A 5 36.66 -72.10 17.67
CA ARG A 5 35.35 -71.57 17.26
C ARG A 5 34.41 -71.49 18.47
N SER A 6 33.49 -70.52 18.47
CA SER A 6 32.04 -70.70 18.77
C SER A 6 31.33 -69.35 18.49
N SER A 7 30.54 -69.16 17.43
CA SER A 7 29.16 -69.64 17.20
C SER A 7 28.20 -69.09 18.28
N LEU A 8 27.05 -68.44 18.07
CA LEU A 8 26.10 -68.17 16.98
C LEU A 8 25.27 -66.96 17.49
N ALA A 9 24.78 -66.02 16.69
CA ALA A 9 23.52 -66.15 15.99
C ALA A 9 23.39 -65.11 14.86
N ARG A 10 22.71 -65.52 13.80
CA ARG A 10 22.70 -64.91 12.46
C ARG A 10 21.41 -64.13 12.21
N GLY A 11 21.54 -63.10 11.37
CA GLY A 11 20.47 -62.61 10.50
C GLY A 11 21.07 -61.84 9.32
N ARG A 12 21.29 -62.52 8.17
CA ARG A 12 21.82 -61.96 6.92
C ARG A 12 20.70 -61.84 5.89
N ALA A 13 20.67 -60.72 5.15
CA ALA A 13 20.30 -60.62 3.73
C ALA A 13 20.80 -59.25 3.19
N LYS A 14 22.05 -59.14 2.69
CA LYS A 14 22.43 -59.03 1.25
C LYS A 14 21.40 -58.25 0.40
N LEU A 15 21.57 -56.98 0.03
CA LEU A 15 22.53 -56.37 -0.92
C LEU A 15 22.65 -57.11 -2.27
N ALA A 16 21.82 -56.70 -3.23
CA ALA A 16 22.08 -56.75 -4.68
C ALA A 16 21.04 -55.91 -5.43
N ALA A 17 21.46 -54.79 -6.03
CA ALA A 17 21.01 -54.26 -7.33
C ALA A 17 21.50 -52.80 -7.50
N VAL A 18 22.65 -52.64 -8.15
CA VAL A 18 23.11 -51.39 -8.76
C VAL A 18 23.30 -51.68 -10.25
N ALA A 19 22.43 -51.14 -11.09
CA ALA A 19 22.70 -50.72 -12.47
C ALA A 19 21.40 -50.25 -13.15
N GLY A 20 21.40 -49.02 -13.65
CA GLY A 20 20.56 -48.61 -14.78
C GLY A 20 19.26 -47.87 -14.43
N ALA A 21 19.35 -46.56 -14.18
CA ALA A 21 18.31 -45.61 -14.57
C ALA A 21 18.92 -44.21 -14.69
N VAL A 22 19.40 -43.94 -15.91
CA VAL A 22 19.29 -42.69 -16.67
C VAL A 22 18.89 -41.43 -15.89
N LEU A 23 19.75 -40.41 -16.02
CA LEU A 23 19.46 -38.99 -15.83
C LEU A 23 18.03 -38.64 -16.28
N ALA A 24 17.16 -38.40 -15.33
CA ALA A 24 16.04 -37.48 -15.48
C ALA A 24 16.13 -36.49 -14.32
N LEU A 25 17.15 -35.63 -14.35
CA LEU A 25 17.00 -34.31 -13.75
C LEU A 25 15.96 -33.60 -14.62
N THR A 26 14.68 -33.82 -14.30
CA THR A 26 13.67 -32.82 -14.61
C THR A 26 14.09 -31.59 -13.82
N ALA A 27 14.79 -30.68 -14.49
CA ALA A 27 14.65 -29.29 -14.20
C ALA A 27 13.14 -29.03 -14.25
N ALA A 28 12.51 -29.07 -13.08
CA ALA A 28 11.25 -28.39 -12.90
C ALA A 28 11.58 -26.95 -13.28
N VAL A 29 11.27 -26.59 -14.53
CA VAL A 29 11.06 -25.22 -14.92
C VAL A 29 10.07 -24.75 -13.88
N LEU A 30 10.56 -24.02 -12.89
CA LEU A 30 9.75 -23.14 -12.08
C LEU A 30 9.21 -22.12 -13.08
N THR A 31 8.17 -22.51 -13.81
CA THR A 31 7.21 -21.52 -14.28
C THR A 31 6.88 -20.74 -13.02
N PRO A 32 7.06 -19.41 -13.01
CA PRO A 32 6.56 -18.64 -11.89
C PRO A 32 5.07 -18.96 -11.83
N THR A 33 4.67 -19.80 -10.88
CA THR A 33 3.28 -19.84 -10.45
C THR A 33 3.01 -18.42 -10.05
N ALA A 34 2.22 -17.71 -10.86
CA ALA A 34 1.77 -16.37 -10.59
C ALA A 34 1.38 -16.33 -9.12
N ALA A 35 2.15 -15.60 -8.32
CA ALA A 35 1.73 -15.32 -6.96
C ALA A 35 0.41 -14.56 -7.13
N ASN A 36 -0.71 -15.22 -6.82
CA ASN A 36 -2.01 -14.57 -6.76
C ASN A 36 -1.81 -13.28 -5.96
N ALA A 37 -2.31 -12.16 -6.49
CA ALA A 37 -2.40 -10.91 -5.76
C ALA A 37 -2.93 -11.19 -4.35
N ALA A 38 -2.11 -10.96 -3.31
CA ALA A 38 -2.48 -11.23 -1.94
C ALA A 38 -3.23 -10.00 -1.40
N VAL A 39 -4.56 -10.05 -1.44
CA VAL A 39 -5.41 -9.11 -0.72
C VAL A 39 -5.73 -9.69 0.64
N ASP A 40 -5.38 -8.95 1.70
CA ASP A 40 -5.78 -9.24 3.07
C ASP A 40 -7.27 -8.93 3.23
N ASN A 41 -7.99 -9.85 3.87
CA ASN A 41 -9.44 -9.79 4.11
C ASN A 41 -10.24 -9.56 2.80
N PRO A 42 -10.11 -10.45 1.79
CA PRO A 42 -10.67 -10.21 0.46
C PRO A 42 -12.20 -10.41 0.40
N ALA A 43 -12.83 -10.83 1.49
CA ALA A 43 -14.25 -11.12 1.54
C ALA A 43 -14.81 -10.86 2.95
N PRO A 44 -16.14 -10.70 3.09
CA PRO A 44 -16.77 -10.62 4.40
C PRO A 44 -16.39 -11.83 5.25
N ALA A 45 -15.74 -11.59 6.38
CA ALA A 45 -15.33 -12.59 7.34
C ALA A 45 -15.35 -11.99 8.75
N ALA A 46 -15.51 -12.85 9.76
CA ALA A 46 -15.49 -12.39 11.12
C ALA A 46 -14.05 -12.16 11.60
N LEU A 47 -13.79 -10.98 12.14
CA LEU A 47 -12.48 -10.60 12.69
C LEU A 47 -12.64 -10.15 14.14
N VAL A 48 -11.58 -10.31 14.95
CA VAL A 48 -11.51 -9.82 16.33
C VAL A 48 -10.15 -9.18 16.62
N SER A 49 -10.18 -7.97 17.16
CA SER A 49 -8.97 -7.25 17.59
C SER A 49 -9.05 -6.89 19.07
N PHE A 50 -7.91 -7.04 19.75
CA PHE A 50 -7.72 -6.54 21.11
C PHE A 50 -6.83 -5.30 21.03
N THR A 51 -7.31 -4.18 21.56
CA THR A 51 -6.59 -2.91 21.54
C THR A 51 -6.38 -2.41 22.97
N PHE A 52 -5.20 -1.88 23.24
CA PHE A 52 -4.77 -1.39 24.54
C PHE A 52 -4.24 0.02 24.37
N ASP A 53 -4.93 0.98 24.95
CA ASP A 53 -4.58 2.39 24.77
C ASP A 53 -3.52 2.82 25.80
N ASP A 54 -3.04 4.06 25.70
CA ASP A 54 -2.08 4.75 26.56
C ASP A 54 -0.62 4.26 26.61
N GLY A 55 -0.33 2.98 26.32
CA GLY A 55 1.02 2.44 26.48
C GLY A 55 1.41 2.16 27.94
N GLN A 56 0.44 1.84 28.79
CA GLN A 56 0.65 1.49 30.20
C GLN A 56 1.39 0.15 30.35
N ALA A 57 2.14 -0.01 31.45
CA ALA A 57 2.96 -1.21 31.70
C ALA A 57 2.13 -2.51 31.84
N SER A 58 0.85 -2.42 32.18
CA SER A 58 -0.05 -3.58 32.27
C SER A 58 -0.29 -4.27 30.92
N ALA A 59 -0.14 -3.55 29.79
CA ALA A 59 -0.18 -4.14 28.46
C ALA A 59 0.88 -5.25 28.30
N LEU A 60 2.11 -5.05 28.81
CA LEU A 60 3.18 -6.05 28.75
C LEU A 60 3.13 -7.03 29.92
N THR A 61 2.83 -6.56 31.13
CA THR A 61 2.95 -7.40 32.33
C THR A 61 1.75 -8.30 32.58
N GLN A 62 0.56 -7.93 32.10
CA GLN A 62 -0.69 -8.67 32.29
C GLN A 62 -1.32 -9.10 30.97
N ALA A 63 -1.55 -8.16 30.04
CA ALA A 63 -2.35 -8.41 28.86
C ALA A 63 -1.65 -9.32 27.83
N ALA A 64 -0.43 -8.97 27.41
CA ALA A 64 0.30 -9.75 26.41
C ALA A 64 0.56 -11.21 26.84
N PRO A 65 1.00 -11.52 28.07
CA PRO A 65 1.08 -12.89 28.55
C PRO A 65 -0.27 -13.61 28.56
N THR A 66 -1.36 -12.91 28.89
CA THR A 66 -2.72 -13.48 28.90
C THR A 66 -3.18 -13.87 27.50
N LEU A 67 -3.02 -12.99 26.50
CA LEU A 67 -3.36 -13.31 25.11
C LEU A 67 -2.44 -14.39 24.52
N GLN A 68 -1.15 -14.38 24.87
CA GLN A 68 -0.17 -15.34 24.36
C GLN A 68 -0.47 -16.79 24.75
N LYS A 69 -1.09 -17.05 25.91
CA LYS A 69 -1.57 -18.41 26.30
C LYS A 69 -2.42 -19.06 25.21
N TYR A 70 -3.10 -18.23 24.43
CA TYR A 70 -4.07 -18.61 23.42
C TYR A 70 -3.62 -18.35 21.97
N GLY A 71 -2.37 -17.90 21.79
CA GLY A 71 -1.83 -17.54 20.47
C GLY A 71 -2.49 -16.29 19.86
N LEU A 72 -3.08 -15.42 20.69
CA LEU A 72 -3.72 -14.18 20.26
C LEU A 72 -2.76 -13.00 20.42
N THR A 73 -2.93 -12.00 19.56
CA THR A 73 -2.15 -10.76 19.53
C THR A 73 -3.06 -9.54 19.75
N GLY A 74 -2.44 -8.39 20.02
CA GLY A 74 -3.13 -7.12 20.22
C GLY A 74 -2.45 -5.94 19.53
N THR A 75 -3.08 -4.78 19.64
CA THR A 75 -2.53 -3.48 19.20
C THR A 75 -2.39 -2.58 20.41
N ASN A 76 -1.21 -1.98 20.61
CA ASN A 76 -1.00 -0.99 21.67
C ASN A 76 -0.87 0.41 21.06
N TYR A 77 -1.75 1.33 21.45
CA TYR A 77 -1.68 2.73 21.05
C TYR A 77 -0.88 3.52 22.08
N VAL A 78 0.27 4.07 21.68
CA VAL A 78 1.27 4.61 22.59
C VAL A 78 1.23 6.14 22.63
N ILE A 79 1.19 6.71 23.84
CA ILE A 79 1.44 8.13 24.08
C ILE A 79 2.96 8.33 24.16
N THR A 80 3.55 8.94 23.13
CA THR A 80 5.02 8.88 22.96
C THR A 80 5.81 9.62 24.05
N ASN A 81 5.27 10.67 24.67
CA ASN A 81 5.93 11.35 25.80
C ASN A 81 5.74 10.65 27.14
N CYS A 82 4.84 9.67 27.26
CA CYS A 82 4.71 8.88 28.50
C CYS A 82 5.68 7.69 28.53
N VAL A 83 6.29 7.35 27.41
CA VAL A 83 7.25 6.24 27.31
C VAL A 83 8.44 6.46 28.24
N GLY A 84 8.74 5.46 29.06
CA GLY A 84 9.83 5.50 30.04
C GLY A 84 9.44 6.05 31.41
N MET A 85 8.21 6.51 31.61
CA MET A 85 7.69 6.90 32.92
C MET A 85 7.32 5.67 33.77
N THR A 86 8.32 4.92 34.22
CA THR A 86 8.14 3.59 34.84
C THR A 86 7.79 3.61 36.34
N THR A 87 7.72 4.78 36.98
CA THR A 87 7.40 4.93 38.40
C THR A 87 6.15 5.77 38.60
N VAL A 88 5.53 5.67 39.78
CA VAL A 88 4.33 6.45 40.15
C VAL A 88 4.56 7.22 41.46
N PRO A 89 4.03 8.45 41.61
CA PRO A 89 3.39 9.22 40.54
C PRO A 89 4.43 9.64 39.48
N ASN A 90 4.00 9.80 38.23
CA ASN A 90 4.80 10.38 37.15
C ASN A 90 4.16 11.66 36.60
N THR A 91 4.63 12.11 35.44
CA THR A 91 4.18 13.35 34.79
C THR A 91 3.46 13.09 33.47
N CYS A 92 3.02 11.86 33.20
CA CYS A 92 2.21 11.58 32.03
C CYS A 92 0.88 12.30 32.17
N ARG A 93 0.49 13.05 31.13
CA ARG A 93 -0.74 13.83 31.15
C ARG A 93 -2.00 12.93 31.22
N ALA A 94 -1.95 11.73 30.66
CA ALA A 94 -3.08 10.81 30.65
C ALA A 94 -3.42 10.30 32.05
N ASN A 95 -2.44 9.76 32.78
CA ASN A 95 -2.64 9.25 34.13
C ASN A 95 -1.30 9.19 34.89
N THR A 96 -1.16 9.95 35.98
CA THR A 96 0.08 10.00 36.75
C THR A 96 0.27 8.80 37.66
N ASP A 97 -0.77 8.01 37.91
CA ASP A 97 -0.83 6.97 38.94
C ASP A 97 -0.60 5.55 38.38
N VAL A 98 -0.22 5.45 37.11
CA VAL A 98 0.13 4.20 36.43
C VAL A 98 1.53 4.28 35.82
N PRO A 99 2.34 3.20 35.87
CA PRO A 99 3.62 3.17 35.17
C PRO A 99 3.42 2.90 33.67
N TYR A 100 4.28 3.50 32.85
CA TYR A 100 4.28 3.35 31.39
C TYR A 100 5.43 2.49 30.90
N LEU A 101 5.27 1.90 29.71
CA LEU A 101 6.30 1.08 29.08
C LEU A 101 7.53 1.92 28.70
N THR A 102 8.71 1.31 28.75
CA THR A 102 9.92 1.83 28.08
C THR A 102 9.92 1.46 26.60
N TRP A 103 10.73 2.12 25.77
CA TRP A 103 10.91 1.75 24.36
C TRP A 103 11.29 0.28 24.18
N ALA A 104 12.21 -0.25 25.01
CA ALA A 104 12.60 -1.65 24.96
C ALA A 104 11.42 -2.61 25.24
N GLN A 105 10.53 -2.23 26.16
CA GLN A 105 9.32 -2.99 26.48
C GLN A 105 8.26 -2.91 25.37
N ILE A 106 8.13 -1.78 24.68
CA ILE A 106 7.27 -1.64 23.49
C ILE A 106 7.83 -2.51 22.35
N THR A 107 9.14 -2.50 22.13
CA THR A 107 9.80 -3.41 21.17
C THR A 107 9.57 -4.87 21.55
N GLN A 108 9.54 -5.20 22.85
CA GLN A 108 9.22 -6.54 23.33
C GLN A 108 7.78 -6.95 22.97
N LEU A 109 6.79 -6.06 23.14
CA LEU A 109 5.40 -6.31 22.69
C LEU A 109 5.36 -6.69 21.21
N GLN A 110 6.03 -5.94 20.35
CA GLN A 110 6.07 -6.24 18.92
C GLN A 110 6.80 -7.56 18.61
N ASN A 111 8.06 -7.68 19.04
CA ASN A 111 8.94 -8.76 18.57
C ASN A 111 8.69 -10.10 19.26
N THR A 112 8.23 -10.09 20.52
CA THR A 112 7.99 -11.33 21.29
C THR A 112 6.54 -11.76 21.20
N TYR A 113 5.60 -10.81 21.30
CA TYR A 113 4.18 -11.11 21.36
C TYR A 113 3.45 -10.87 20.03
N GLY A 114 4.12 -10.34 19.00
CA GLY A 114 3.50 -10.09 17.69
C GLY A 114 2.49 -8.94 17.70
N TRP A 115 2.56 -8.05 18.69
CA TRP A 115 1.62 -6.94 18.79
C TRP A 115 1.93 -5.83 17.79
N GLU A 116 0.89 -5.15 17.32
CA GLU A 116 1.02 -3.91 16.56
C GLU A 116 1.23 -2.74 17.50
N ILE A 117 2.07 -1.78 17.08
CA ILE A 117 2.30 -0.53 17.81
C ILE A 117 1.68 0.61 16.99
N GLY A 118 0.60 1.19 17.52
CA GLY A 118 -0.09 2.35 16.97
C GLY A 118 0.23 3.63 17.76
N SER A 119 -0.20 4.77 17.23
CA SER A 119 0.01 6.08 17.87
C SER A 119 -1.21 6.55 18.65
N HIS A 120 -0.96 7.19 19.80
CA HIS A 120 -1.96 7.84 20.66
C HIS A 120 -1.57 9.29 20.98
N THR A 121 -1.03 10.01 19.98
CA THR A 121 -0.48 11.38 20.08
C THR A 121 0.83 11.50 20.87
N VAL A 122 1.34 12.72 21.04
CA VAL A 122 2.55 12.97 21.80
C VAL A 122 2.22 13.00 23.29
N ASP A 123 1.28 13.86 23.68
CA ASP A 123 0.98 14.19 25.09
C ASP A 123 -0.46 13.83 25.51
N HIS A 124 -1.12 12.92 24.78
CA HIS A 124 -2.50 12.50 24.99
C HIS A 124 -3.54 13.64 24.81
N GLN A 125 -3.19 14.70 24.08
CA GLN A 125 -4.03 15.90 23.97
C GLN A 125 -5.35 15.63 23.25
N CYS A 126 -6.41 16.32 23.68
CA CYS A 126 -7.66 16.36 22.93
C CYS A 126 -7.43 17.12 21.63
N LEU A 127 -7.86 16.54 20.51
CA LEU A 127 -7.57 17.11 19.18
C LEU A 127 -8.46 18.32 18.88
N VAL A 128 -9.68 18.37 19.41
CA VAL A 128 -10.69 19.37 19.06
C VAL A 128 -11.38 20.01 20.27
N SER A 129 -11.51 19.28 21.38
CA SER A 129 -12.27 19.70 22.56
C SER A 129 -11.44 20.45 23.59
N VAL A 130 -12.13 21.18 24.45
CA VAL A 130 -11.59 21.88 25.63
C VAL A 130 -12.46 21.56 26.84
N GLY A 131 -11.89 21.65 28.03
CA GLY A 131 -12.62 21.38 29.28
C GLY A 131 -11.74 20.69 30.32
N ASN A 132 -12.36 20.34 31.45
CA ASN A 132 -11.66 19.81 32.60
C ASN A 132 -10.96 18.47 32.32
N ASP A 133 -11.61 17.57 31.56
CA ASP A 133 -11.05 16.25 31.22
C ASP A 133 -10.11 16.29 30.00
N CYS A 134 -10.11 17.40 29.27
CA CYS A 134 -9.27 17.63 28.11
C CYS A 134 -8.13 18.59 28.47
N GLN A 135 -8.27 19.86 28.09
CA GLN A 135 -7.23 20.87 28.19
C GLN A 135 -7.87 22.24 28.22
N ALA A 136 -7.19 23.19 28.88
CA ALA A 136 -7.70 24.55 29.06
C ALA A 136 -7.83 25.33 27.74
N THR A 137 -7.01 25.01 26.74
CA THR A 137 -6.95 25.72 25.46
C THR A 137 -7.07 24.76 24.28
N LYS A 138 -7.92 25.12 23.31
CA LYS A 138 -8.11 24.36 22.08
C LYS A 138 -6.80 24.36 21.29
N LEU A 139 -6.42 23.19 20.77
CA LEU A 139 -5.29 23.13 19.85
C LEU A 139 -5.59 23.89 18.56
N THR A 140 -4.58 24.61 18.10
CA THR A 140 -4.55 25.09 16.71
C THR A 140 -4.33 23.92 15.76
N ALA A 141 -4.72 24.12 14.51
CA ALA A 141 -4.40 23.23 13.39
C ALA A 141 -2.94 22.72 13.38
N ALA A 142 -1.99 23.63 13.56
CA ALA A 142 -0.57 23.29 13.55
C ALA A 142 -0.14 22.46 14.77
N GLN A 143 -0.76 22.69 15.93
CA GLN A 143 -0.50 21.87 17.12
C GLN A 143 -1.09 20.48 16.98
N VAL A 144 -2.28 20.32 16.38
CA VAL A 144 -2.81 18.99 16.05
C VAL A 144 -1.87 18.26 15.08
N ASP A 145 -1.39 18.93 14.03
CA ASP A 145 -0.41 18.32 13.11
C ASP A 145 0.88 17.95 13.85
N ALA A 146 1.36 18.77 14.79
CA ALA A 146 2.55 18.46 15.58
C ALA A 146 2.34 17.22 16.48
N GLU A 147 1.20 17.10 17.15
CA GLU A 147 0.85 15.90 17.94
C GLU A 147 0.86 14.62 17.08
N LEU A 148 0.36 14.70 15.84
CA LEU A 148 0.28 13.56 14.94
C LEU A 148 1.63 13.22 14.29
N ALA A 149 2.34 14.23 13.77
CA ALA A 149 3.61 14.06 13.07
C ALA A 149 4.74 13.65 14.02
N ASN A 150 4.84 14.28 15.19
CA ASN A 150 5.93 14.02 16.12
C ASN A 150 5.78 12.67 16.81
N SER A 151 4.55 12.25 17.15
CA SER A 151 4.31 10.90 17.69
C SER A 151 4.65 9.81 16.67
N LYS A 152 4.26 10.01 15.41
CA LYS A 152 4.69 9.13 14.31
C LYS A 152 6.21 9.08 14.18
N ALA A 153 6.87 10.24 14.17
CA ALA A 153 8.32 10.33 14.03
C ALA A 153 9.04 9.64 15.21
N ALA A 154 8.57 9.79 16.44
CA ALA A 154 9.13 9.13 17.62
C ALA A 154 9.01 7.60 17.53
N LEU A 155 7.86 7.09 17.09
CA LEU A 155 7.65 5.66 16.87
C LEU A 155 8.55 5.12 15.74
N VAL A 156 8.65 5.83 14.61
CA VAL A 156 9.55 5.46 13.50
C VAL A 156 11.02 5.47 13.93
N ALA A 157 11.44 6.47 14.71
CA ALA A 157 12.80 6.56 15.24
C ALA A 157 13.17 5.37 16.16
N ASN A 158 12.17 4.69 16.74
CA ASN A 158 12.34 3.49 17.56
C ASN A 158 12.09 2.19 16.78
N GLY A 159 12.03 2.24 15.44
CA GLY A 159 11.96 1.06 14.57
C GLY A 159 10.56 0.52 14.30
N PHE A 160 9.51 1.26 14.68
CA PHE A 160 8.12 0.86 14.39
C PHE A 160 7.65 1.39 13.03
N ASN A 161 6.61 0.74 12.47
CA ASN A 161 5.87 1.24 11.31
C ASN A 161 4.44 1.61 11.73
N PRO A 162 4.23 2.75 12.41
CA PRO A 162 2.95 3.11 12.99
C PRO A 162 1.98 3.60 11.90
N THR A 163 1.03 2.74 11.53
CA THR A 163 -0.01 3.05 10.54
C THR A 163 -1.40 3.21 11.15
N ALA A 164 -1.63 2.66 12.34
CA ALA A 164 -2.88 2.80 13.09
C ALA A 164 -2.80 3.93 14.13
N PHE A 165 -3.91 4.65 14.28
CA PHE A 165 -4.07 5.72 15.26
C PHE A 165 -5.36 5.56 16.06
N ALA A 166 -5.32 5.96 17.33
CA ALA A 166 -6.51 6.20 18.14
C ALA A 166 -6.41 7.64 18.69
N PRO A 167 -7.46 8.48 18.59
CA PRO A 167 -7.46 9.78 19.23
C PRO A 167 -7.66 9.63 20.75
N PRO A 168 -6.90 10.36 21.58
CA PRO A 168 -7.19 10.48 23.00
C PRO A 168 -8.67 10.83 23.23
N TYR A 169 -9.29 10.15 24.21
CA TYR A 169 -10.70 10.32 24.57
C TYR A 169 -11.73 10.04 23.46
N GLY A 170 -11.32 9.53 22.29
CA GLY A 170 -12.21 9.51 21.12
C GLY A 170 -12.45 10.89 20.52
N ASP A 171 -11.66 11.90 20.86
CA ASP A 171 -11.95 13.30 20.53
C ASP A 171 -11.58 13.65 19.09
N TYR A 172 -12.58 13.90 18.26
CA TYR A 172 -12.38 14.32 16.87
C TYR A 172 -13.53 15.16 16.32
N ASP A 173 -13.22 15.91 15.26
CA ASP A 173 -14.17 16.35 14.24
C ASP A 173 -13.59 15.96 12.86
N MET A 174 -14.34 16.21 11.78
CA MET A 174 -13.86 15.87 10.43
C MET A 174 -12.58 16.62 10.03
N SER A 175 -12.28 17.77 10.64
CA SER A 175 -11.01 18.46 10.40
C SER A 175 -9.84 17.73 11.06
N ALA A 176 -10.06 17.14 12.25
CA ALA A 176 -9.08 16.28 12.91
C ALA A 176 -8.90 14.96 12.16
N VAL A 177 -9.98 14.32 11.70
CA VAL A 177 -9.89 13.07 10.89
C VAL A 177 -9.10 13.32 9.60
N ALA A 178 -9.32 14.44 8.90
CA ALA A 178 -8.53 14.81 7.73
C ALA A 178 -7.03 14.98 8.04
N ARG A 179 -6.67 15.44 9.25
CA ARG A 179 -5.27 15.56 9.69
C ARG A 179 -4.68 14.20 10.05
N VAL A 180 -5.43 13.37 10.77
CA VAL A 180 -5.05 11.99 11.11
C VAL A 180 -4.74 11.22 9.82
N ALA A 181 -5.61 11.34 8.81
CA ALA A 181 -5.47 10.68 7.52
C ALA A 181 -4.18 11.07 6.78
N LYS A 182 -3.55 12.20 7.07
CA LYS A 182 -2.23 12.55 6.48
C LYS A 182 -1.12 11.62 6.95
N TYR A 183 -1.19 11.21 8.22
CA TYR A 183 -0.09 10.51 8.89
C TYR A 183 -0.37 9.03 9.10
N TYR A 184 -1.61 8.60 9.15
CA TYR A 184 -2.00 7.23 9.50
C TYR A 184 -2.97 6.67 8.47
N SER A 185 -2.89 5.37 8.18
CA SER A 185 -3.77 4.70 7.22
C SER A 185 -5.12 4.32 7.82
N SER A 186 -5.22 4.31 9.15
CA SER A 186 -6.46 3.99 9.86
C SER A 186 -6.60 4.71 11.18
N MET A 187 -7.86 4.90 11.59
CA MET A 187 -8.22 5.52 12.85
C MET A 187 -9.33 4.73 13.53
N ARG A 188 -9.10 4.25 14.76
CA ARG A 188 -10.16 3.71 15.61
C ARG A 188 -10.84 4.86 16.36
N GLY A 189 -12.17 4.85 16.40
CA GLY A 189 -12.94 5.73 17.27
C GLY A 189 -12.93 5.26 18.72
N PHE A 190 -13.85 5.81 19.51
CA PHE A 190 -14.13 5.36 20.89
C PHE A 190 -15.62 5.48 21.24
N ALA A 191 -16.26 6.58 20.84
CA ALA A 191 -17.72 6.73 20.93
C ALA A 191 -18.45 5.98 19.80
N ASP A 192 -17.71 5.64 18.73
CA ASP A 192 -18.18 4.86 17.59
C ASP A 192 -18.33 3.39 17.99
N THR A 193 -19.36 3.04 18.75
CA THR A 193 -19.46 1.69 19.32
C THR A 193 -20.11 0.67 18.38
N GLY A 194 -19.65 -0.57 18.44
CA GLY A 194 -20.24 -1.74 17.77
C GLY A 194 -19.32 -2.47 16.79
N ASN A 195 -19.88 -3.42 16.05
CA ASN A 195 -19.14 -4.19 15.06
C ASN A 195 -19.03 -3.44 13.71
N ASN A 196 -17.89 -3.63 13.04
CA ASN A 196 -17.57 -3.02 11.76
C ASN A 196 -18.12 -3.88 10.60
N PRO A 197 -19.07 -3.37 9.80
CA PRO A 197 -19.64 -4.10 8.67
C PRO A 197 -18.69 -4.16 7.46
N TRP A 198 -18.87 -5.15 6.61
CA TRP A 198 -18.26 -5.18 5.28
C TRP A 198 -19.02 -4.26 4.30
N PRO A 199 -18.35 -3.54 3.38
CA PRO A 199 -16.89 -3.39 3.27
C PRO A 199 -16.32 -2.63 4.46
N LEU A 200 -15.19 -3.11 4.99
CA LEU A 200 -14.56 -2.52 6.17
C LEU A 200 -14.12 -1.09 5.85
N GLY A 201 -14.39 -0.14 6.76
CA GLY A 201 -13.84 1.22 6.70
C GLY A 201 -12.36 1.23 7.09
N ASP A 202 -11.71 2.38 6.90
CA ASP A 202 -10.33 2.59 7.37
C ASP A 202 -10.26 3.62 8.53
N TYR A 203 -11.19 4.58 8.55
CA TYR A 203 -11.30 5.61 9.58
C TYR A 203 -12.61 5.48 10.33
N LEU A 204 -12.62 5.91 11.59
CA LEU A 204 -13.74 5.75 12.52
C LEU A 204 -14.15 4.28 12.67
N LEU A 205 -13.13 3.41 12.75
CA LEU A 205 -13.34 2.01 13.06
C LEU A 205 -14.05 1.92 14.41
N ARG A 206 -15.15 1.17 14.43
CA ARG A 206 -15.98 1.01 15.61
C ARG A 206 -15.31 0.11 16.62
N ASP A 207 -15.54 0.40 17.89
CA ASP A 207 -14.99 -0.37 19.00
C ASP A 207 -16.04 -0.77 20.03
N VAL A 208 -15.58 -1.53 21.02
CA VAL A 208 -16.33 -1.91 22.20
C VAL A 208 -15.45 -1.50 23.39
N PRO A 209 -15.70 -0.32 23.98
CA PRO A 209 -15.00 0.11 25.18
C PRO A 209 -15.24 -0.87 26.33
N VAL A 210 -14.15 -1.28 26.98
CA VAL A 210 -14.21 -2.29 28.03
C VAL A 210 -13.85 -1.69 29.38
N GLN A 211 -14.77 -1.86 30.33
CA GLN A 211 -14.61 -1.49 31.73
C GLN A 211 -15.19 -2.61 32.59
N GLU A 212 -14.56 -2.89 33.73
CA GLU A 212 -14.86 -4.05 34.57
C GLU A 212 -16.36 -4.24 34.87
N VAL A 213 -17.01 -3.18 35.37
CA VAL A 213 -18.39 -3.29 35.90
C VAL A 213 -19.44 -3.17 34.81
N THR A 214 -19.21 -2.34 33.80
CA THR A 214 -20.21 -2.02 32.76
C THR A 214 -20.13 -2.96 31.56
N THR A 215 -19.00 -3.64 31.38
CA THR A 215 -18.75 -4.52 30.22
C THR A 215 -18.35 -5.94 30.67
N PRO A 216 -19.29 -6.72 31.27
CA PRO A 216 -19.00 -8.08 31.71
C PRO A 216 -18.61 -8.98 30.55
N VAL A 217 -17.81 -10.01 30.83
CA VAL A 217 -17.30 -10.98 29.84
C VAL A 217 -18.41 -11.58 28.95
N ALA A 218 -19.59 -11.82 29.51
CA ALA A 218 -20.74 -12.33 28.75
C ALA A 218 -21.15 -11.41 27.59
N ASN A 219 -21.11 -10.09 27.79
CA ASN A 219 -21.40 -9.11 26.75
C ASN A 219 -20.33 -9.12 25.67
N LEU A 220 -19.04 -9.23 26.06
CA LEU A 220 -17.93 -9.32 25.12
C LEU A 220 -18.02 -10.59 24.25
N LYS A 221 -18.37 -11.73 24.85
CA LYS A 221 -18.62 -12.99 24.12
C LYS A 221 -19.78 -12.85 23.12
N ALA A 222 -20.87 -12.18 23.53
CA ALA A 222 -22.00 -11.91 22.64
C ALA A 222 -21.61 -11.02 21.45
N GLN A 223 -20.70 -10.06 21.62
CA GLN A 223 -20.17 -9.26 20.50
C GLN A 223 -19.33 -10.08 19.52
N VAL A 224 -18.52 -11.03 20.03
CA VAL A 224 -17.81 -12.01 19.18
C VAL A 224 -18.80 -12.86 18.39
N ASP A 225 -19.85 -13.37 19.03
CA ASP A 225 -20.86 -14.18 18.36
C ASP A 225 -21.64 -13.39 17.30
N ALA A 226 -21.97 -12.13 17.60
CA ALA A 226 -22.58 -11.22 16.62
C ALA A 226 -21.64 -10.96 15.43
N ALA A 227 -20.34 -10.80 15.67
CA ALA A 227 -19.34 -10.62 14.62
C ALA A 227 -19.25 -11.88 13.73
N ILE A 228 -19.27 -13.07 14.33
CA ILE A 228 -19.31 -14.36 13.62
C ILE A 228 -20.56 -14.49 12.76
N ALA A 229 -21.74 -14.26 13.35
CA ALA A 229 -23.03 -14.42 12.67
C ALA A 229 -23.17 -13.46 11.47
N ASN A 230 -22.66 -12.24 11.60
CA ASN A 230 -22.82 -11.18 10.60
C ASN A 230 -21.59 -10.98 9.71
N LYS A 231 -20.51 -11.78 9.89
CA LYS A 231 -19.22 -11.64 9.18
C LYS A 231 -18.63 -10.23 9.30
N GLN A 232 -18.59 -9.73 10.53
CA GLN A 232 -18.15 -8.38 10.88
C GLN A 232 -16.86 -8.40 11.70
N TRP A 233 -16.27 -7.23 11.89
CA TRP A 233 -15.07 -7.07 12.70
C TRP A 233 -15.37 -6.38 14.03
N VAL A 234 -15.12 -7.09 15.14
CA VAL A 234 -15.20 -6.54 16.50
C VAL A 234 -13.82 -6.08 16.98
N ILE A 235 -13.74 -4.89 17.56
CA ILE A 235 -12.52 -4.32 18.15
C ILE A 235 -12.81 -4.02 19.62
N PHE A 236 -12.08 -4.65 20.54
CA PHE A 236 -12.20 -4.38 21.97
C PHE A 236 -11.15 -3.35 22.41
N THR A 237 -11.56 -2.36 23.19
CA THR A 237 -10.70 -1.29 23.70
C THR A 237 -10.51 -1.42 25.20
N PHE A 238 -9.27 -1.67 25.62
CA PHE A 238 -8.85 -1.75 27.01
C PHE A 238 -7.84 -0.63 27.32
N HIS A 239 -7.68 -0.30 28.59
CA HIS A 239 -6.58 0.55 29.07
C HIS A 239 -5.75 -0.26 30.07
N ASP A 240 -6.08 -0.18 31.36
CA ASP A 240 -5.29 -0.79 32.43
C ASP A 240 -5.80 -2.20 32.77
N ILE A 241 -4.93 -3.20 32.66
CA ILE A 241 -5.28 -4.58 33.04
C ILE A 241 -4.71 -4.90 34.42
N ARG A 242 -5.59 -5.29 35.35
CA ARG A 242 -5.24 -5.53 36.76
C ARG A 242 -5.72 -6.89 37.26
N PRO A 243 -4.98 -7.55 38.16
CA PRO A 243 -5.50 -8.72 38.87
C PRO A 243 -6.69 -8.41 39.78
N THR A 244 -6.77 -7.16 40.26
CA THR A 244 -7.87 -6.65 41.08
C THR A 244 -8.26 -5.28 40.53
N PRO A 245 -9.11 -5.23 39.49
CA PRO A 245 -9.51 -3.98 38.86
C PRO A 245 -10.43 -3.17 39.77
N SER A 246 -10.39 -1.85 39.60
CA SER A 246 -11.32 -0.93 40.22
C SER A 246 -12.75 -1.21 39.79
N ARG A 247 -13.69 -0.91 40.68
CA ARG A 247 -15.13 -0.98 40.40
C ARG A 247 -15.72 0.38 40.03
N VAL A 248 -14.89 1.44 40.00
CA VAL A 248 -15.28 2.76 39.47
C VAL A 248 -15.05 2.74 37.96
N PRO A 249 -16.11 2.87 37.13
CA PRO A 249 -15.98 2.74 35.68
C PRO A 249 -14.95 3.70 35.04
N ASP A 250 -14.83 4.91 35.59
CA ASP A 250 -13.94 5.97 35.09
C ASP A 250 -12.44 5.69 35.35
N ASP A 251 -12.10 4.62 36.08
CA ASP A 251 -10.70 4.20 36.24
C ASP A 251 -10.20 3.39 35.02
N TYR A 252 -11.09 3.02 34.09
CA TYR A 252 -10.79 2.27 32.86
C TYR A 252 -9.98 0.98 33.09
N GLN A 253 -10.19 0.34 34.24
CA GLN A 253 -9.54 -0.92 34.58
C GLN A 253 -10.37 -2.12 34.11
N TYR A 254 -9.68 -3.19 33.73
CA TYR A 254 -10.29 -4.48 33.46
C TYR A 254 -9.51 -5.63 34.10
N GLY A 255 -10.23 -6.64 34.56
CA GLY A 255 -9.65 -7.76 35.26
C GLY A 255 -8.84 -8.69 34.36
N THR A 256 -7.70 -9.14 34.88
CA THR A 256 -6.84 -10.11 34.17
C THR A 256 -7.54 -11.46 33.99
N ALA A 257 -8.37 -11.87 34.96
CA ALA A 257 -9.13 -13.11 34.89
C ALA A 257 -10.26 -13.03 33.84
N GLU A 258 -10.89 -11.86 33.72
CA GLU A 258 -11.94 -11.56 32.76
C GLU A 258 -11.38 -11.53 31.34
N LEU A 259 -10.21 -10.89 31.14
CA LEU A 259 -9.48 -10.92 29.88
C LEU A 259 -9.09 -12.36 29.48
N ASP A 260 -8.62 -13.17 30.43
CA ASP A 260 -8.29 -14.58 30.21
C ASP A 260 -9.51 -15.38 29.75
N GLN A 261 -10.68 -15.18 30.39
CA GLN A 261 -11.93 -15.82 29.98
C GLN A 261 -12.40 -15.43 28.57
N LEU A 262 -12.23 -14.15 28.19
CA LEU A 262 -12.55 -13.70 26.83
C LEU A 262 -11.56 -14.26 25.81
N ALA A 263 -10.26 -14.22 26.10
CA ALA A 263 -9.21 -14.74 25.24
C ALA A 263 -9.37 -16.25 25.00
N ALA A 264 -9.66 -17.02 26.06
CA ALA A 264 -9.99 -18.44 25.97
C ALA A 264 -11.18 -18.68 25.04
N TYR A 265 -12.24 -17.88 25.16
CA TYR A 265 -13.42 -17.99 24.32
C TYR A 265 -13.10 -17.71 22.86
N VAL A 266 -12.43 -16.59 22.57
CA VAL A 266 -12.02 -16.22 21.21
C VAL A 266 -11.18 -17.32 20.58
N GLN A 267 -10.25 -17.92 21.34
CA GLN A 267 -9.42 -19.03 20.86
C GLN A 267 -10.24 -20.25 20.42
N THR A 268 -11.33 -20.59 21.12
CA THR A 268 -12.20 -21.69 20.67
C THR A 268 -12.81 -21.40 19.31
N LYS A 269 -13.17 -20.14 19.04
CA LYS A 269 -13.76 -19.68 17.78
C LYS A 269 -12.72 -19.59 16.66
N VAL A 270 -11.50 -19.16 16.99
CA VAL A 270 -10.36 -19.14 16.06
C VAL A 270 -10.01 -20.57 15.65
N THR A 271 -9.91 -21.50 16.59
CA THR A 271 -9.62 -22.92 16.33
C THR A 271 -10.70 -23.57 15.47
N ALA A 272 -11.97 -23.17 15.65
CA ALA A 272 -13.09 -23.60 14.83
C ALA A 272 -13.16 -22.93 13.44
N GLY A 273 -12.24 -22.00 13.13
CA GLY A 273 -12.23 -21.24 11.86
C GLY A 273 -13.38 -20.25 11.71
N GLN A 274 -14.04 -19.87 12.81
CA GLN A 274 -15.23 -19.01 12.80
C GLN A 274 -14.90 -17.52 12.84
N VAL A 275 -13.77 -17.15 13.44
CA VAL A 275 -13.28 -15.77 13.56
C VAL A 275 -11.75 -15.77 13.45
N LYS A 276 -11.15 -14.70 12.91
CA LYS A 276 -9.69 -14.53 12.89
C LYS A 276 -9.29 -13.42 13.85
N ASN A 277 -8.31 -13.68 14.71
CA ASN A 277 -7.66 -12.61 15.48
C ASN A 277 -6.68 -11.85 14.59
N VAL A 278 -6.78 -10.53 14.59
CA VAL A 278 -5.93 -9.63 13.81
C VAL A 278 -5.58 -8.40 14.63
N ASN A 279 -4.37 -7.88 14.43
CA ASN A 279 -4.06 -6.51 14.82
C ASN A 279 -4.78 -5.53 13.88
N VAL A 280 -4.98 -4.29 14.31
CA VAL A 280 -5.89 -3.35 13.64
C VAL A 280 -5.55 -3.10 12.18
N SER A 281 -4.28 -2.81 11.84
CA SER A 281 -3.89 -2.60 10.45
C SER A 281 -4.07 -3.84 9.56
N LYS A 282 -4.01 -5.04 10.15
CA LYS A 282 -4.27 -6.32 9.48
C LYS A 282 -5.75 -6.68 9.39
N GLY A 283 -6.63 -5.92 10.01
CA GLY A 283 -8.08 -6.00 9.81
C GLY A 283 -8.55 -5.28 8.55
N LEU A 284 -7.81 -4.28 8.08
CA LEU A 284 -8.15 -3.52 6.88
C LEU A 284 -8.13 -4.37 5.61
N VAL A 285 -8.85 -3.93 4.57
CA VAL A 285 -8.70 -4.49 3.23
C VAL A 285 -7.51 -3.80 2.56
N THR A 286 -6.41 -4.53 2.41
CA THR A 286 -5.15 -4.04 1.82
C THR A 286 -4.56 -5.12 0.94
N GLY A 287 -3.76 -4.75 -0.06
CA GLY A 287 -3.16 -5.74 -0.93
C GLY A 287 -2.36 -5.14 -2.08
N SER A 288 -1.77 -6.03 -2.87
CA SER A 288 -1.03 -5.67 -4.08
C SER A 288 -1.24 -6.71 -5.18
N PRO A 289 -1.16 -6.32 -6.46
CA PRO A 289 -0.98 -4.93 -6.93
C PRO A 289 -2.26 -4.09 -6.79
N ASN A 290 -2.10 -2.79 -6.53
CA ASN A 290 -3.18 -1.84 -6.80
C ASN A 290 -3.29 -1.68 -8.32
N MET A 291 -4.46 -1.96 -8.88
CA MET A 291 -4.69 -1.89 -10.32
C MET A 291 -4.85 -0.45 -10.82
N MET A 292 -5.00 0.54 -9.93
CA MET A 292 -5.13 1.95 -10.31
C MET A 292 -3.78 2.62 -10.59
N PRO A 293 -3.57 3.19 -11.79
CA PRO A 293 -2.43 4.07 -12.06
C PRO A 293 -2.55 5.40 -11.32
N ASN A 294 -1.39 5.98 -10.93
CA ASN A 294 -1.29 7.28 -10.24
C ASN A 294 -2.30 7.44 -9.08
N PRO A 295 -2.37 6.47 -8.15
CA PRO A 295 -3.43 6.41 -7.15
C PRO A 295 -3.34 7.54 -6.11
N THR A 296 -2.14 8.13 -5.92
CA THR A 296 -1.87 9.24 -4.99
C THR A 296 -1.83 10.61 -5.66
N PHE A 297 -2.14 10.67 -6.97
CA PHE A 297 -2.11 11.91 -7.76
C PHE A 297 -0.79 12.70 -7.72
N ASN A 298 0.33 12.03 -7.44
CA ASN A 298 1.66 12.65 -7.46
C ASN A 298 2.05 13.16 -8.86
N ASN A 299 1.46 12.59 -9.90
CA ASN A 299 1.56 13.07 -11.28
C ASN A 299 0.38 13.98 -11.69
N GLY A 300 -0.32 14.60 -10.73
CA GLY A 300 -1.53 15.38 -10.96
C GLY A 300 -2.63 14.52 -11.61
N LEU A 301 -3.29 15.06 -12.64
CA LEU A 301 -4.23 14.31 -13.50
C LEU A 301 -3.52 13.55 -14.63
N GLY A 302 -2.25 13.19 -14.46
CA GLY A 302 -1.50 12.36 -15.40
C GLY A 302 -1.94 10.89 -15.39
N ASP A 303 -1.23 10.07 -16.18
CA ASP A 303 -1.40 8.61 -16.23
C ASP A 303 -2.82 8.12 -16.57
N GLY A 304 -3.57 8.91 -17.35
CA GLY A 304 -4.88 8.56 -17.89
C GLY A 304 -6.08 9.09 -17.09
N TRP A 305 -5.84 9.76 -15.97
CA TRP A 305 -6.87 10.52 -15.28
C TRP A 305 -7.33 11.69 -16.14
N ARG A 306 -8.63 11.99 -16.12
CA ARG A 306 -9.22 13.06 -16.93
C ARG A 306 -10.41 13.71 -16.23
N THR A 307 -10.78 14.91 -16.65
CA THR A 307 -11.99 15.59 -16.17
C THR A 307 -12.69 16.30 -17.32
N ASP A 308 -14.01 16.38 -17.25
CA ASP A 308 -14.85 17.21 -18.12
C ASP A 308 -15.06 18.64 -17.57
N ALA A 309 -14.56 18.92 -16.36
CA ALA A 309 -14.71 20.19 -15.67
C ALA A 309 -13.35 20.73 -15.15
N PRO A 310 -12.37 20.99 -16.03
CA PRO A 310 -11.00 21.37 -15.63
C PRO A 310 -10.90 22.69 -14.85
N ALA A 311 -11.95 23.53 -14.89
CA ALA A 311 -12.01 24.75 -14.09
C ALA A 311 -12.33 24.49 -12.61
N THR A 312 -12.97 23.37 -12.28
CA THR A 312 -13.44 23.07 -10.92
C THR A 312 -12.92 21.75 -10.37
N ILE A 313 -12.38 20.87 -11.21
CA ILE A 313 -11.70 19.64 -10.82
C ILE A 313 -10.25 19.75 -11.25
N THR A 314 -9.35 19.86 -10.26
CA THR A 314 -7.94 20.21 -10.49
C THR A 314 -7.01 19.39 -9.60
N ALA A 315 -5.78 19.18 -10.06
CA ALA A 315 -4.74 18.64 -9.19
C ALA A 315 -4.47 19.61 -8.03
N ASP A 316 -4.38 19.06 -6.82
CA ASP A 316 -4.12 19.81 -5.58
C ASP A 316 -2.72 19.49 -5.06
N ALA A 317 -2.08 20.52 -4.50
CA ALA A 317 -0.75 20.43 -3.92
C ALA A 317 -0.68 21.09 -2.54
N ALA A 318 -1.84 21.23 -1.88
CA ALA A 318 -1.98 21.99 -0.64
C ALA A 318 -2.10 21.08 0.60
N ASN A 319 -1.50 19.90 0.54
CA ASN A 319 -1.45 18.93 1.64
C ASN A 319 -2.85 18.44 2.08
N ASN A 320 -3.78 18.27 1.15
CA ASN A 320 -5.14 17.76 1.40
C ASN A 320 -5.32 16.27 1.04
N GLY A 321 -4.24 15.58 0.67
CA GLY A 321 -4.25 14.14 0.47
C GLY A 321 -4.22 13.35 1.78
N SER A 322 -3.89 12.08 1.65
CA SER A 322 -3.89 11.10 2.72
C SER A 322 -2.61 10.24 2.70
N TYR A 323 -2.40 9.47 3.76
CA TYR A 323 -1.33 8.50 3.86
C TYR A 323 -1.39 7.51 2.67
N PRO A 324 -0.24 7.17 2.05
CA PRO A 324 1.12 7.42 2.51
C PRO A 324 1.72 8.78 2.13
N ASP A 325 1.10 9.53 1.23
CA ASP A 325 1.63 10.80 0.72
C ASP A 325 0.52 11.84 0.60
N PHE A 326 0.39 12.66 1.64
CA PHE A 326 -0.68 13.65 1.72
C PHE A 326 -0.43 14.92 0.89
N ALA A 327 0.75 15.04 0.27
CA ALA A 327 1.17 16.28 -0.38
C ALA A 327 0.31 16.63 -1.60
N LYS A 328 -0.22 15.61 -2.28
CA LYS A 328 -1.00 15.73 -3.52
C LYS A 328 -2.36 15.07 -3.38
N SER A 329 -3.32 15.56 -4.16
CA SER A 329 -4.68 15.01 -4.26
C SER A 329 -5.37 15.58 -5.51
N VAL A 330 -6.64 15.25 -5.71
CA VAL A 330 -7.53 15.99 -6.63
C VAL A 330 -8.53 16.79 -5.83
N LYS A 331 -8.63 18.08 -6.12
CA LYS A 331 -9.67 18.96 -5.58
C LYS A 331 -10.88 18.98 -6.51
N LEU A 332 -12.06 18.76 -5.95
CA LEU A 332 -13.35 18.86 -6.62
C LEU A 332 -14.14 20.02 -6.03
N VAL A 333 -14.56 20.95 -6.88
CA VAL A 333 -15.43 22.08 -6.52
C VAL A 333 -16.74 21.98 -7.33
N SER A 334 -17.88 22.24 -6.71
CA SER A 334 -19.15 22.31 -7.44
C SER A 334 -19.14 23.47 -8.43
N GLY A 335 -19.41 23.19 -9.71
CA GLY A 335 -19.60 24.19 -10.77
C GLY A 335 -21.07 24.48 -11.07
N ALA A 336 -21.32 25.22 -12.16
CA ALA A 336 -22.69 25.48 -12.65
C ALA A 336 -23.38 24.21 -13.17
N THR A 337 -22.61 23.24 -13.64
CA THR A 337 -23.03 21.89 -14.03
C THR A 337 -22.23 20.87 -13.23
N THR A 338 -22.74 19.63 -13.14
CA THR A 338 -22.01 18.52 -12.56
C THR A 338 -20.69 18.31 -13.30
N GLY A 339 -19.59 18.31 -12.55
CA GLY A 339 -18.26 17.97 -13.06
C GLY A 339 -17.84 16.58 -12.59
N HIS A 340 -17.08 15.89 -13.43
CA HIS A 340 -16.63 14.53 -13.21
C HIS A 340 -15.10 14.42 -13.32
N LEU A 341 -14.51 13.68 -12.39
CA LEU A 341 -13.19 13.10 -12.48
C LEU A 341 -13.36 11.65 -12.97
N PHE A 342 -12.55 11.24 -13.92
CA PHE A 342 -12.53 9.88 -14.43
C PHE A 342 -11.14 9.31 -14.27
N SER A 343 -11.08 8.08 -13.77
CA SER A 343 -9.85 7.31 -13.76
C SER A 343 -9.48 6.84 -15.18
N PRO A 344 -8.27 6.28 -15.34
CA PRO A 344 -7.97 5.42 -16.48
C PRO A 344 -8.93 4.22 -16.52
N THR A 345 -9.10 3.62 -17.70
CA THR A 345 -9.74 2.31 -17.81
C THR A 345 -8.77 1.22 -17.35
N VAL A 346 -9.22 0.38 -16.42
CA VAL A 346 -8.45 -0.74 -15.89
C VAL A 346 -9.07 -2.05 -16.41
N PRO A 347 -8.28 -3.01 -16.91
CA PRO A 347 -8.79 -4.32 -17.31
C PRO A 347 -9.48 -5.03 -16.14
N VAL A 348 -10.60 -5.70 -16.43
CA VAL A 348 -11.34 -6.49 -15.44
C VAL A 348 -11.72 -7.85 -16.01
N THR A 349 -11.79 -8.84 -15.13
CA THR A 349 -12.19 -10.20 -15.46
C THR A 349 -13.67 -10.39 -15.08
N PRO A 350 -14.53 -10.83 -16.01
CA PRO A 350 -15.92 -11.16 -15.69
C PRO A 350 -16.01 -12.07 -14.46
N THR A 351 -17.03 -11.88 -13.63
CA THR A 351 -17.28 -12.64 -12.38
C THR A 351 -16.28 -12.44 -11.24
N THR A 352 -15.17 -11.72 -11.47
CA THR A 352 -14.24 -11.36 -10.40
C THR A 352 -14.82 -10.22 -9.57
N ASN A 353 -14.71 -10.34 -8.25
CA ASN A 353 -15.06 -9.27 -7.33
C ASN A 353 -13.85 -8.38 -7.10
N TYR A 354 -14.08 -7.08 -7.03
CA TYR A 354 -13.10 -6.07 -6.73
C TYR A 354 -13.56 -5.25 -5.52
N VAL A 355 -12.62 -4.61 -4.85
CA VAL A 355 -12.91 -3.50 -3.94
C VAL A 355 -12.27 -2.24 -4.50
N PHE A 356 -13.05 -1.17 -4.54
CA PHE A 356 -12.52 0.17 -4.67
C PHE A 356 -12.35 0.77 -3.29
N LYS A 357 -11.26 1.52 -3.13
CA LYS A 357 -11.02 2.39 -1.98
C LYS A 357 -10.61 3.74 -2.51
N ALA A 358 -11.04 4.82 -1.87
CA ALA A 358 -10.57 6.16 -2.18
C ALA A 358 -10.72 7.02 -0.94
N PHE A 359 -9.66 7.70 -0.51
CA PHE A 359 -9.81 8.71 0.51
C PHE A 359 -10.68 9.85 -0.05
N LEU A 360 -11.68 10.27 0.73
CA LEU A 360 -12.54 11.39 0.43
C LEU A 360 -12.60 12.31 1.65
N ASN A 361 -12.36 13.60 1.42
CA ASN A 361 -12.62 14.66 2.39
C ASN A 361 -13.56 15.68 1.76
N VAL A 362 -14.84 15.66 2.14
CA VAL A 362 -15.81 16.70 1.79
C VAL A 362 -15.69 17.84 2.81
N ALA A 363 -14.76 18.76 2.55
CA ALA A 363 -14.45 19.86 3.46
C ALA A 363 -15.61 20.86 3.61
N ALA A 364 -16.37 21.09 2.53
CA ALA A 364 -17.54 21.94 2.50
C ALA A 364 -18.61 21.37 1.56
N ILE A 365 -19.88 21.54 1.92
CA ILE A 365 -21.06 21.25 1.08
C ILE A 365 -22.25 22.06 1.59
N THR A 366 -23.05 22.63 0.67
CA THR A 366 -24.33 23.29 1.00
C THR A 366 -25.50 22.42 0.57
N THR A 367 -25.48 21.93 -0.67
CA THR A 367 -26.45 20.96 -1.20
C THR A 367 -25.77 20.01 -2.19
N GLY A 368 -26.35 18.83 -2.38
CA GLY A 368 -25.91 17.87 -3.39
C GLY A 368 -25.06 16.74 -2.82
N GLU A 369 -24.02 16.32 -3.54
CA GLU A 369 -23.21 15.15 -3.21
C GLU A 369 -21.87 15.10 -3.97
N VAL A 370 -20.93 14.33 -3.40
CA VAL A 370 -19.82 13.73 -4.13
C VAL A 370 -20.13 12.24 -4.31
N GLY A 371 -20.23 11.78 -5.55
CA GLY A 371 -20.66 10.41 -5.85
C GLY A 371 -19.64 9.59 -6.64
N PHE A 372 -19.77 8.27 -6.55
CA PHE A 372 -18.88 7.26 -7.11
C PHE A 372 -19.67 6.27 -7.98
N TYR A 373 -19.25 6.13 -9.23
CA TYR A 373 -19.88 5.32 -10.26
C TYR A 373 -18.78 4.60 -11.04
N VAL A 374 -19.04 3.37 -11.47
CA VAL A 374 -18.08 2.59 -12.25
C VAL A 374 -18.62 2.41 -13.67
N ASP A 375 -17.97 3.05 -14.64
CA ASP A 375 -18.22 2.87 -16.06
C ASP A 375 -17.61 1.56 -16.56
N GLU A 376 -18.30 0.88 -17.46
CA GLU A 376 -17.91 -0.43 -17.97
C GLU A 376 -17.84 -0.42 -19.49
N TYR A 377 -16.75 -0.99 -20.02
CA TYR A 377 -16.43 -0.98 -21.44
C TYR A 377 -16.19 -2.40 -21.94
N ASN A 378 -16.54 -2.65 -23.20
CA ASN A 378 -16.23 -3.90 -23.87
C ASN A 378 -14.79 -3.94 -24.39
N ALA A 379 -14.38 -5.09 -24.96
CA ALA A 379 -13.03 -5.29 -25.49
C ALA A 379 -12.65 -4.33 -26.64
N ALA A 380 -13.63 -3.70 -27.30
CA ALA A 380 -13.40 -2.68 -28.31
C ALA A 380 -13.29 -1.26 -27.72
N GLY A 381 -13.37 -1.11 -26.39
CA GLY A 381 -13.34 0.17 -25.69
C GLY A 381 -14.66 0.95 -25.75
N ALA A 382 -15.75 0.35 -26.24
CA ALA A 382 -17.05 1.00 -26.24
C ALA A 382 -17.72 0.86 -24.87
N TRP A 383 -18.30 1.95 -24.36
CA TRP A 383 -19.11 1.93 -23.13
C TRP A 383 -20.34 1.05 -23.34
N ILE A 384 -20.63 0.18 -22.37
CA ILE A 384 -21.76 -0.77 -22.45
C ILE A 384 -22.70 -0.68 -21.25
N SER A 385 -22.22 -0.23 -20.10
CA SER A 385 -22.99 -0.13 -18.87
C SER A 385 -22.24 0.69 -17.82
N GLY A 386 -22.87 0.92 -16.69
CA GLY A 386 -22.18 1.36 -15.50
C GLY A 386 -23.00 1.14 -14.23
N GLN A 387 -22.34 1.33 -13.09
CA GLN A 387 -22.90 0.95 -11.79
C GLN A 387 -22.68 2.06 -10.76
N PHE A 388 -23.77 2.61 -10.22
CA PHE A 388 -23.71 3.49 -9.05
C PHE A 388 -23.26 2.68 -7.83
N ARG A 389 -22.36 3.26 -7.03
CA ARG A 389 -21.78 2.55 -5.88
C ARG A 389 -22.06 3.25 -4.56
N LYS A 390 -21.59 4.49 -4.41
CA LYS A 390 -21.65 5.21 -3.15
C LYS A 390 -21.68 6.72 -3.39
N ARG A 391 -22.13 7.47 -2.40
CA ARG A 391 -22.06 8.94 -2.35
C ARG A 391 -21.86 9.43 -0.93
N GLU A 392 -21.34 10.64 -0.81
CA GLU A 392 -21.32 11.43 0.41
C GLU A 392 -22.04 12.76 0.14
N ASN A 393 -23.00 13.12 0.99
CA ASN A 393 -23.86 14.30 0.85
C ASN A 393 -23.79 15.25 2.06
N SER A 394 -22.77 15.07 2.89
CA SER A 394 -22.48 15.83 4.10
C SER A 394 -20.99 16.17 4.21
N ARG A 395 -20.63 17.03 5.16
CA ARG A 395 -19.22 17.32 5.46
C ARG A 395 -18.64 16.13 6.21
N TRP A 396 -17.88 15.30 5.51
CA TRP A 396 -17.37 14.05 6.05
C TRP A 396 -15.99 13.68 5.49
N VAL A 397 -15.22 12.93 6.27
CA VAL A 397 -13.93 12.36 5.89
C VAL A 397 -14.00 10.86 6.08
N GLU A 398 -13.75 10.11 5.00
CA GLU A 398 -13.79 8.66 5.03
C GLU A 398 -12.96 8.03 3.91
N SER A 399 -12.77 6.72 3.99
CA SER A 399 -12.42 5.91 2.82
C SER A 399 -13.69 5.41 2.16
N MET A 400 -13.90 5.78 0.89
CA MET A 400 -14.99 5.33 0.04
C MET A 400 -14.76 3.89 -0.40
N ASN A 401 -14.99 2.96 0.52
CA ASN A 401 -14.82 1.54 0.30
C ASN A 401 -16.12 0.92 -0.22
N PHE A 402 -16.07 0.29 -1.40
CA PHE A 402 -17.21 -0.42 -1.99
C PHE A 402 -16.76 -1.57 -2.88
N THR A 403 -17.57 -2.63 -2.94
CA THR A 403 -17.33 -3.75 -3.86
C THR A 403 -17.82 -3.44 -5.27
N TYR A 404 -17.14 -4.00 -6.26
CA TYR A 404 -17.49 -3.92 -7.67
C TYR A 404 -17.37 -5.30 -8.31
N THR A 405 -18.39 -5.69 -9.09
CA THR A 405 -18.37 -6.90 -9.92
C THR A 405 -18.82 -6.49 -11.31
N PRO A 406 -18.11 -6.86 -12.38
CA PRO A 406 -18.52 -6.55 -13.75
C PRO A 406 -19.95 -7.04 -14.04
N SER A 407 -20.77 -6.20 -14.67
CA SER A 407 -22.20 -6.47 -14.86
C SER A 407 -22.51 -7.60 -15.85
N SER A 408 -21.57 -7.92 -16.75
CA SER A 408 -21.73 -8.98 -17.74
C SER A 408 -20.39 -9.52 -18.22
N THR A 409 -20.43 -10.65 -18.93
CA THR A 409 -19.24 -11.24 -19.59
C THR A 409 -18.68 -10.39 -20.73
N ASN A 410 -19.40 -9.35 -21.17
CA ASN A 410 -18.94 -8.44 -22.22
C ASN A 410 -18.08 -7.30 -21.68
N VAL A 411 -18.03 -7.11 -20.35
CA VAL A 411 -17.16 -6.10 -19.73
C VAL A 411 -15.72 -6.60 -19.74
N ALA A 412 -14.84 -5.83 -20.37
CA ALA A 412 -13.41 -6.10 -20.47
C ALA A 412 -12.57 -5.11 -19.65
N SER A 413 -13.10 -3.91 -19.40
CA SER A 413 -12.42 -2.90 -18.57
C SER A 413 -13.43 -2.00 -17.86
N ALA A 414 -13.01 -1.42 -16.74
CA ALA A 414 -13.81 -0.51 -15.93
C ALA A 414 -13.08 0.81 -15.68
N SER A 415 -13.82 1.91 -15.52
CA SER A 415 -13.30 3.22 -15.12
C SER A 415 -14.10 3.74 -13.93
N LEU A 416 -13.42 4.22 -12.89
CA LEU A 416 -14.07 4.94 -11.81
C LEU A 416 -14.39 6.36 -12.27
N GLN A 417 -15.63 6.78 -12.03
CA GLN A 417 -16.12 8.13 -12.19
C GLN A 417 -16.47 8.69 -10.82
N ILE A 418 -15.95 9.87 -10.49
CA ILE A 418 -16.23 10.61 -9.27
C ILE A 418 -16.80 11.97 -9.65
N TRP A 419 -17.99 12.32 -9.19
CA TRP A 419 -18.60 13.62 -9.52
C TRP A 419 -18.81 14.49 -8.30
N ALA A 420 -18.89 15.79 -8.53
CA ALA A 420 -19.44 16.76 -7.59
C ALA A 420 -20.67 17.42 -8.23
N ALA A 421 -21.84 17.19 -7.64
CA ALA A 421 -23.12 17.75 -8.09
C ALA A 421 -23.75 18.55 -6.95
N GLY A 422 -24.23 19.76 -7.21
CA GLY A 422 -24.87 20.62 -6.21
C GLY A 422 -24.15 21.95 -6.03
N THR A 423 -24.14 22.48 -4.79
CA THR A 423 -23.59 23.81 -4.50
C THR A 423 -22.76 23.83 -3.23
N GLY A 424 -21.77 24.72 -3.20
CA GLY A 424 -20.88 24.92 -2.06
C GLY A 424 -19.97 23.73 -1.76
N ILE A 425 -19.76 22.84 -2.73
CA ILE A 425 -18.92 21.65 -2.56
C ILE A 425 -17.46 22.04 -2.71
N THR A 426 -16.64 21.67 -1.73
CA THR A 426 -15.18 21.55 -1.86
C THR A 426 -14.79 20.22 -1.26
N ALA A 427 -14.28 19.32 -2.09
CA ALA A 427 -13.84 18.00 -1.68
C ALA A 427 -12.44 17.68 -2.21
N TYR A 428 -11.77 16.75 -1.55
CA TYR A 428 -10.46 16.24 -1.94
C TYR A 428 -10.52 14.72 -2.03
N VAL A 429 -9.98 14.17 -3.11
CA VAL A 429 -9.88 12.73 -3.35
C VAL A 429 -8.41 12.36 -3.49
N ASP A 430 -8.03 11.27 -2.82
CA ASP A 430 -6.67 10.74 -2.86
C ASP A 430 -6.63 9.22 -2.63
N ASN A 431 -5.46 8.61 -2.84
CA ASN A 431 -5.18 7.19 -2.58
C ASN A 431 -6.25 6.26 -3.15
N VAL A 432 -6.55 6.39 -4.44
CA VAL A 432 -7.56 5.58 -5.13
C VAL A 432 -6.99 4.19 -5.43
N GLN A 433 -7.65 3.16 -4.93
CA GLN A 433 -7.25 1.77 -5.11
C GLN A 433 -8.35 0.97 -5.77
N MET A 434 -7.93 0.03 -6.61
CA MET A 434 -8.76 -1.06 -7.10
C MET A 434 -8.01 -2.36 -6.86
N LEU A 435 -8.55 -3.22 -6.01
CA LEU A 435 -7.94 -4.50 -5.65
C LEU A 435 -8.86 -5.65 -6.09
N ALA A 436 -8.30 -6.63 -6.78
CA ALA A 436 -9.00 -7.87 -7.10
C ALA A 436 -9.11 -8.74 -5.84
N LEU A 437 -10.34 -9.09 -5.47
CA LEU A 437 -10.65 -9.90 -4.28
C LEU A 437 -10.55 -11.42 -4.53
N GLY A 438 -10.29 -11.83 -5.76
CA GLY A 438 -10.05 -13.21 -6.16
C GLY A 438 -8.77 -13.34 -6.98
N ALA A 439 -8.35 -14.58 -7.24
CA ALA A 439 -7.24 -14.83 -8.15
C ALA A 439 -7.63 -14.36 -9.56
N GLU A 440 -7.00 -13.29 -10.03
CA GLU A 440 -7.05 -12.94 -11.45
C GLU A 440 -6.08 -13.85 -12.22
N ALA A 441 -6.46 -14.23 -13.43
CA ALA A 441 -5.45 -14.55 -14.43
C ALA A 441 -4.64 -13.27 -14.65
N THR A 442 -3.35 -13.27 -14.29
CA THR A 442 -2.45 -12.15 -14.60
C THR A 442 -2.64 -11.78 -16.07
N PRO A 443 -3.00 -10.52 -16.39
CA PRO A 443 -2.98 -10.06 -17.77
C PRO A 443 -1.59 -10.38 -18.35
N PRO A 444 -1.49 -10.79 -19.62
CA PRO A 444 -0.19 -10.94 -20.26
C PRO A 444 0.60 -9.64 -20.04
N PRO A 445 1.90 -9.71 -19.68
CA PRO A 445 2.71 -8.51 -19.58
C PRO A 445 2.52 -7.69 -20.85
N ALA A 446 2.29 -6.38 -20.70
CA ALA A 446 2.12 -5.49 -21.85
C ALA A 446 3.24 -5.76 -22.84
N SER A 447 2.88 -6.05 -24.10
CA SER A 447 3.85 -6.41 -25.14
C SER A 447 4.95 -5.34 -25.17
N ASN A 448 6.20 -5.77 -24.99
CA ASN A 448 7.31 -4.87 -25.21
C ASN A 448 7.30 -4.43 -26.69
N LEU A 449 7.13 -3.14 -26.92
CA LEU A 449 7.04 -2.55 -28.25
C LEU A 449 8.41 -2.50 -28.93
N VAL A 450 9.50 -2.44 -28.14
CA VAL A 450 10.86 -2.45 -28.69
C VAL A 450 11.35 -3.89 -28.84
N ALA A 451 11.76 -4.24 -30.06
CA ALA A 451 12.37 -5.53 -30.34
C ALA A 451 13.81 -5.57 -29.79
N ASN A 452 14.26 -6.77 -29.38
CA ASN A 452 15.63 -7.04 -28.97
C ASN A 452 16.15 -6.07 -27.88
N GLY A 453 15.29 -5.69 -26.91
CA GLY A 453 15.69 -4.83 -25.79
C GLY A 453 16.65 -5.48 -24.81
N THR A 454 16.77 -6.82 -24.82
CA THR A 454 17.73 -7.60 -24.02
C THR A 454 19.10 -7.74 -24.70
N PHE A 455 19.23 -7.28 -25.94
CA PHE A 455 20.45 -7.38 -26.75
C PHE A 455 21.05 -8.79 -26.91
N ASP A 456 20.26 -9.85 -26.69
CA ASP A 456 20.70 -11.23 -26.88
C ASP A 456 21.10 -11.54 -28.32
N ALA A 457 20.50 -10.84 -29.28
CA ALA A 457 20.87 -10.92 -30.68
C ALA A 457 21.91 -9.84 -31.08
N GLY A 458 22.61 -9.26 -30.11
CA GLY A 458 23.52 -8.13 -30.29
C GLY A 458 22.79 -6.84 -30.70
N ILE A 459 23.47 -5.96 -31.42
CA ILE A 459 22.88 -4.69 -31.90
C ILE A 459 22.15 -4.88 -33.24
N SER A 460 22.60 -5.79 -34.10
CA SER A 460 22.14 -5.91 -35.50
C SER A 460 20.66 -6.27 -35.68
N SER A 461 19.97 -6.69 -34.63
CA SER A 461 18.53 -7.01 -34.66
C SER A 461 17.67 -5.77 -34.43
N GLY A 462 17.79 -4.80 -35.35
CA GLY A 462 16.96 -3.60 -35.44
C GLY A 462 17.47 -2.38 -34.68
N TRP A 463 18.45 -2.54 -33.78
CA TRP A 463 19.17 -1.42 -33.20
C TRP A 463 20.28 -0.95 -34.14
N THR A 464 20.61 0.34 -34.09
CA THR A 464 21.68 0.91 -34.92
C THR A 464 22.55 1.86 -34.12
N THR A 465 23.74 2.17 -34.61
CA THR A 465 24.64 3.14 -33.98
C THR A 465 25.40 3.94 -35.04
N ASP A 466 25.71 5.19 -34.71
CA ASP A 466 26.60 6.04 -35.51
C ASP A 466 28.10 5.83 -35.18
N SER A 467 28.42 4.85 -34.33
CA SER A 467 29.79 4.56 -33.89
C SER A 467 29.99 3.11 -33.47
N ALA A 468 30.02 2.22 -34.46
CA ALA A 468 30.26 0.79 -34.25
C ALA A 468 31.63 0.45 -33.60
N ALA A 469 32.55 1.42 -33.52
CA ALA A 469 33.83 1.23 -32.82
C ALA A 469 33.74 1.46 -31.29
N THR A 470 32.75 2.24 -30.83
CA THR A 470 32.66 2.66 -29.42
C THR A 470 31.34 2.29 -28.76
N ILE A 471 30.33 1.96 -29.56
CA ILE A 471 29.05 1.39 -29.13
C ILE A 471 28.97 -0.02 -29.72
N VAL A 472 29.18 -1.02 -28.87
CA VAL A 472 29.38 -2.42 -29.28
C VAL A 472 28.59 -3.36 -28.39
N ALA A 473 28.17 -4.50 -28.96
CA ALA A 473 27.62 -5.58 -28.16
C ALA A 473 28.67 -6.07 -27.15
N ASP A 474 28.23 -6.34 -25.93
CA ASP A 474 29.04 -6.84 -24.83
C ASP A 474 28.44 -8.15 -24.32
N ALA A 475 29.31 -9.15 -24.14
CA ALA A 475 28.94 -10.47 -23.62
C ALA A 475 29.74 -10.81 -22.35
N ALA A 476 30.22 -9.80 -21.62
CA ALA A 476 31.17 -9.93 -20.53
C ALA A 476 30.52 -9.85 -19.14
N ASN A 477 29.25 -10.27 -19.04
CA ASN A 477 28.46 -10.29 -17.81
C ASN A 477 28.15 -8.91 -17.20
N HIS A 478 27.91 -7.90 -18.04
CA HIS A 478 27.53 -6.54 -17.60
C HIS A 478 26.03 -6.21 -17.82
N GLY A 479 25.23 -7.19 -18.24
CA GLY A 479 23.79 -7.07 -18.46
C GLY A 479 22.98 -7.00 -17.17
N SER A 480 21.67 -6.94 -17.34
CA SER A 480 20.70 -6.86 -16.25
C SER A 480 20.71 -8.12 -15.37
N PRO A 481 20.23 -8.06 -14.11
CA PRO A 481 20.14 -9.25 -13.26
C PRO A 481 19.28 -10.38 -13.85
N ALA A 482 18.31 -10.06 -14.71
CA ALA A 482 17.47 -11.03 -15.39
C ALA A 482 18.20 -11.74 -16.53
N ASN A 483 19.16 -11.05 -17.16
CA ASN A 483 20.01 -11.59 -18.22
C ASN A 483 21.41 -10.96 -18.15
N PRO A 484 22.29 -11.45 -17.27
CA PRO A 484 23.52 -10.75 -16.97
C PRO A 484 24.53 -10.80 -18.11
N VAL A 485 24.39 -11.74 -19.05
CA VAL A 485 25.44 -12.06 -20.03
C VAL A 485 25.60 -10.96 -21.07
N ASN A 486 24.49 -10.53 -21.68
CA ASN A 486 24.50 -9.65 -22.84
C ASN A 486 24.10 -8.22 -22.48
N SER A 487 24.74 -7.24 -23.12
CA SER A 487 24.39 -5.82 -23.03
C SER A 487 24.95 -5.05 -24.21
N VAL A 488 24.75 -3.73 -24.25
CA VAL A 488 25.51 -2.84 -25.14
C VAL A 488 26.48 -2.01 -24.32
N LYS A 489 27.77 -2.13 -24.63
CA LYS A 489 28.81 -1.26 -24.10
C LYS A 489 28.79 0.08 -24.83
N LEU A 490 28.76 1.15 -24.04
CA LEU A 490 28.60 2.53 -24.45
C LEU A 490 29.86 3.33 -24.09
N THR A 491 30.59 3.81 -25.10
CA THR A 491 31.72 4.73 -24.94
C THR A 491 31.71 5.80 -26.03
N ALA A 492 32.35 6.94 -25.74
CA ALA A 492 32.57 8.01 -26.71
C ALA A 492 33.96 8.63 -26.51
N THR A 493 34.60 9.04 -27.60
CA THR A 493 35.91 9.69 -27.58
C THR A 493 35.74 11.21 -27.57
N THR A 494 35.73 11.87 -28.74
CA THR A 494 35.70 13.34 -28.84
C THR A 494 34.31 13.91 -29.09
N ALA A 495 33.48 13.23 -29.88
CA ALA A 495 32.11 13.65 -30.21
C ALA A 495 31.09 12.74 -29.53
N ASN A 496 29.87 13.26 -29.34
CA ASN A 496 28.74 12.46 -28.85
C ASN A 496 28.46 11.31 -29.82
N LYS A 497 28.23 10.12 -29.27
CA LYS A 497 27.87 8.92 -30.01
C LYS A 497 26.53 8.39 -29.58
N HIS A 498 25.84 7.69 -30.48
CA HIS A 498 24.44 7.37 -30.31
C HIS A 498 24.16 5.89 -30.57
N LEU A 499 23.31 5.31 -29.72
CA LEU A 499 22.63 4.05 -29.95
C LEU A 499 21.15 4.37 -30.21
N PHE A 500 20.59 3.82 -31.28
CA PHE A 500 19.21 4.06 -31.70
C PHE A 500 18.40 2.77 -31.65
N SER A 501 17.23 2.80 -31.04
CA SER A 501 16.28 1.69 -31.05
C SER A 501 15.58 1.57 -32.40
N PRO A 502 14.99 0.41 -32.72
CA PRO A 502 13.98 0.32 -33.75
C PRO A 502 12.88 1.36 -33.54
N GLN A 503 12.30 1.86 -34.62
CA GLN A 503 11.10 2.69 -34.53
C GLN A 503 9.91 1.84 -34.07
N VAL A 504 9.24 2.27 -33.01
CA VAL A 504 8.01 1.65 -32.50
C VAL A 504 6.80 2.46 -32.94
N ALA A 505 5.69 1.79 -33.27
CA ALA A 505 4.44 2.47 -33.59
C ALA A 505 3.83 3.08 -32.32
N VAL A 506 3.40 4.34 -32.41
CA VAL A 506 2.80 5.07 -31.29
C VAL A 506 1.52 5.79 -31.73
N THR A 507 0.66 6.01 -30.76
CA THR A 507 -0.62 6.73 -30.86
C THR A 507 -0.70 7.72 -29.71
N PRO A 508 -1.55 8.75 -29.75
CA PRO A 508 -1.76 9.63 -28.60
C PRO A 508 -2.00 8.83 -27.30
N GLY A 509 -1.29 9.20 -26.23
CA GLY A 509 -1.32 8.50 -24.95
C GLY A 509 0.02 8.53 -24.23
N THR A 510 0.10 7.84 -23.10
CA THR A 510 1.32 7.71 -22.29
C THR A 510 1.92 6.34 -22.48
N TYR A 511 3.25 6.30 -22.53
CA TYR A 511 4.07 5.11 -22.65
C TYR A 511 5.12 5.13 -21.53
N LYS A 512 5.52 3.93 -21.10
CA LYS A 512 6.63 3.75 -20.17
C LYS A 512 7.80 3.12 -20.89
N LEU A 513 8.98 3.66 -20.66
CA LEU A 513 10.25 3.07 -21.08
C LEU A 513 11.08 2.77 -19.84
N ALA A 514 11.43 1.50 -19.66
CA ALA A 514 12.33 1.02 -18.62
C ALA A 514 13.61 0.47 -19.26
N GLY A 515 14.73 0.52 -18.55
CA GLY A 515 15.99 -0.08 -18.97
C GLY A 515 16.96 -0.23 -17.81
N TYR A 516 17.93 -1.13 -17.94
CA TYR A 516 19.02 -1.31 -17.00
C TYR A 516 20.26 -0.57 -17.50
N LEU A 517 20.83 0.32 -16.68
CA LEU A 517 22.05 1.05 -17.01
C LEU A 517 23.09 0.89 -15.89
N ASN A 518 24.29 0.48 -16.27
CA ASN A 518 25.46 0.46 -15.39
C ASN A 518 26.52 1.43 -15.93
N VAL A 519 26.72 2.56 -15.25
CA VAL A 519 27.78 3.52 -15.58
C VAL A 519 29.04 3.14 -14.81
N ALA A 520 29.91 2.35 -15.44
CA ALA A 520 31.09 1.77 -14.80
C ALA A 520 32.24 2.78 -14.60
N ALA A 521 32.41 3.74 -15.51
CA ALA A 521 33.41 4.80 -15.38
C ALA A 521 32.93 6.10 -16.01
N ARG A 522 33.39 7.23 -15.45
CA ARG A 522 33.13 8.58 -15.97
C ARG A 522 34.11 9.60 -15.39
N THR A 523 34.49 10.60 -16.18
CA THR A 523 35.24 11.79 -15.74
C THR A 523 34.33 13.03 -15.66
N SER A 524 33.47 13.23 -16.66
CA SER A 524 32.48 14.32 -16.75
C SER A 524 31.30 13.88 -17.62
N GLY A 525 30.31 14.74 -17.88
CA GLY A 525 29.20 14.46 -18.80
C GLY A 525 28.20 13.39 -18.31
N GLU A 526 27.45 12.81 -19.24
CA GLU A 526 26.33 11.91 -18.97
C GLU A 526 26.10 10.81 -20.03
N VAL A 527 25.25 9.85 -19.68
CA VAL A 527 24.47 9.04 -20.63
C VAL A 527 23.07 9.67 -20.73
N GLY A 528 22.75 10.26 -21.88
CA GLY A 528 21.48 10.93 -22.14
C GLY A 528 20.47 9.99 -22.82
N PHE A 529 19.19 10.17 -22.52
CA PHE A 529 18.08 9.45 -23.14
C PHE A 529 17.15 10.45 -23.81
N TYR A 530 16.98 10.28 -25.11
CA TYR A 530 16.20 11.14 -25.98
C TYR A 530 15.23 10.28 -26.80
N ILE A 531 14.03 10.81 -27.07
CA ILE A 531 13.04 10.11 -27.91
C ILE A 531 12.82 10.90 -29.18
N ASP A 532 13.19 10.33 -30.31
CA ASP A 532 12.89 10.85 -31.64
C ASP A 532 11.46 10.50 -32.06
N GLU A 533 10.75 11.44 -32.66
CA GLU A 533 9.36 11.31 -33.07
C GLU A 533 9.23 11.47 -34.59
N TYR A 534 8.46 10.59 -35.22
CA TYR A 534 8.31 10.54 -36.66
C TYR A 534 6.84 10.47 -37.08
N ASN A 535 6.53 11.00 -38.26
CA ASN A 535 5.22 10.84 -38.88
C ASN A 535 5.05 9.42 -39.45
N ALA A 536 3.86 9.12 -39.98
CA ALA A 536 3.56 7.80 -40.57
C ALA A 536 4.49 7.43 -41.74
N ALA A 537 4.98 8.43 -42.49
CA ALA A 537 5.93 8.26 -43.58
C ALA A 537 7.39 8.05 -43.09
N GLY A 538 7.65 8.10 -41.78
CA GLY A 538 8.97 7.94 -41.19
C GLY A 538 9.84 9.20 -41.23
N GLN A 539 9.25 10.36 -41.52
CA GLN A 539 9.95 11.64 -41.47
C GLN A 539 9.98 12.17 -40.04
N TRP A 540 11.13 12.67 -39.61
CA TRP A 540 11.30 13.26 -38.27
C TRP A 540 10.41 14.49 -38.10
N ILE A 541 9.71 14.58 -36.97
CA ILE A 541 8.83 15.69 -36.59
C ILE A 541 9.48 16.52 -35.48
N SER A 542 9.96 15.84 -34.45
CA SER A 542 10.38 16.43 -33.18
C SER A 542 11.15 15.39 -32.37
N GLY A 543 11.63 15.79 -31.20
CA GLY A 543 12.01 14.82 -30.19
C GLY A 543 12.05 15.43 -28.80
N GLN A 544 12.25 14.56 -27.81
CA GLN A 544 12.11 14.88 -26.41
C GLN A 544 13.30 14.34 -25.64
N TYR A 545 14.09 15.22 -25.03
CA TYR A 545 15.09 14.83 -24.05
C TYR A 545 14.39 14.43 -22.75
N LYS A 546 14.74 13.26 -22.20
CA LYS A 546 14.04 12.65 -21.07
C LYS A 546 14.86 12.58 -19.79
N LEU A 547 16.10 12.12 -19.90
CA LEU A 547 16.93 11.86 -18.72
C LEU A 547 18.41 11.96 -19.08
N GLY A 548 19.20 12.49 -18.15
CA GLY A 548 20.65 12.43 -18.18
C GLY A 548 21.17 11.73 -16.93
N VAL A 549 21.88 10.62 -17.10
CA VAL A 549 22.49 9.88 -15.99
C VAL A 549 23.94 10.33 -15.81
N THR A 550 24.18 11.01 -14.69
CA THR A 550 25.49 11.58 -14.31
C THR A 550 26.10 10.90 -13.08
N VAL A 551 25.50 9.84 -12.54
CA VAL A 551 26.04 9.13 -11.37
C VAL A 551 26.64 7.80 -11.83
N ALA A 552 27.81 7.45 -11.30
CA ALA A 552 28.43 6.16 -11.55
C ALA A 552 27.72 5.07 -10.74
N GLY A 553 27.67 3.86 -11.28
CA GLY A 553 26.98 2.72 -10.68
C GLY A 553 25.74 2.29 -11.47
N VAL A 554 24.97 1.39 -10.85
CA VAL A 554 23.79 0.77 -11.45
C VAL A 554 22.57 1.61 -11.15
N THR A 555 21.77 1.87 -12.18
CA THR A 555 20.45 2.50 -12.07
C THR A 555 19.48 1.89 -13.06
N ASN A 556 18.19 1.91 -12.71
CA ASN A 556 17.14 1.75 -13.71
C ASN A 556 16.94 3.09 -14.43
N VAL A 557 16.65 3.00 -15.72
CA VAL A 557 16.25 4.09 -16.59
C VAL A 557 14.74 3.99 -16.73
N ASP A 558 14.01 4.78 -15.95
CA ASP A 558 12.54 4.77 -15.95
C ASP A 558 12.02 6.10 -16.50
N LEU A 559 11.45 6.07 -17.70
CA LEU A 559 11.01 7.25 -18.45
C LEU A 559 9.53 7.17 -18.78
N THR A 560 8.88 8.33 -18.75
CA THR A 560 7.52 8.52 -19.27
C THR A 560 7.56 9.28 -20.60
N TYR A 561 6.85 8.77 -21.59
CA TYR A 561 6.77 9.35 -22.93
C TYR A 561 5.32 9.51 -23.38
N SER A 562 5.00 10.68 -23.92
CA SER A 562 3.75 10.93 -24.63
C SER A 562 4.11 11.62 -25.95
N PRO A 563 3.54 11.19 -27.09
CA PRO A 563 3.80 11.83 -28.37
C PRO A 563 3.45 13.33 -28.30
N SER A 564 4.35 14.17 -28.80
CA SER A 564 4.23 15.63 -28.72
C SER A 564 3.03 16.20 -29.47
N THR A 565 2.60 15.51 -30.53
CA THR A 565 1.45 15.88 -31.34
C THR A 565 0.73 14.64 -31.87
N THR A 566 -0.49 14.83 -32.37
CA THR A 566 -1.26 13.77 -33.04
C THR A 566 -0.67 13.32 -34.39
N ALA A 567 0.28 14.08 -34.94
CA ALA A 567 0.97 13.72 -36.19
C ALA A 567 2.07 12.66 -35.99
N VAL A 568 2.51 12.45 -34.74
CA VAL A 568 3.51 11.44 -34.39
C VAL A 568 2.88 10.05 -34.47
N ALA A 569 3.41 9.21 -35.35
CA ALA A 569 2.96 7.84 -35.57
C ALA A 569 4.01 6.80 -35.20
N LYS A 570 5.29 7.21 -35.09
CA LYS A 570 6.39 6.35 -34.67
C LYS A 570 7.33 7.09 -33.73
N ALA A 571 8.00 6.36 -32.84
CA ALA A 571 9.02 6.89 -31.95
C ALA A 571 10.24 5.97 -31.88
N SER A 572 11.42 6.51 -31.59
CA SER A 572 12.66 5.73 -31.38
C SER A 572 13.41 6.28 -30.16
N LEU A 573 13.99 5.39 -29.36
CA LEU A 573 14.87 5.75 -28.26
C LEU A 573 16.27 5.98 -28.82
N GLN A 574 16.83 7.15 -28.52
CA GLN A 574 18.21 7.51 -28.75
C GLN A 574 18.94 7.58 -27.40
N VAL A 575 19.97 6.76 -27.24
CA VAL A 575 20.88 6.80 -26.09
C VAL A 575 22.14 7.56 -26.52
N ILE A 576 22.40 8.69 -25.87
CA ILE A 576 23.48 9.63 -26.17
C ILE A 576 24.63 9.38 -25.19
N VAL A 577 25.81 9.08 -25.69
CA VAL A 577 27.05 9.00 -24.91
C VAL A 577 27.86 10.26 -25.18
N GLN A 578 28.00 11.13 -24.17
CA GLN A 578 28.65 12.42 -24.35
C GLN A 578 30.15 12.27 -24.70
N GLY A 579 30.66 13.05 -25.65
CA GLY A 579 32.08 13.11 -25.99
C GLY A 579 32.94 13.77 -24.89
N ASN A 580 34.22 13.41 -24.83
CA ASN A 580 35.22 13.87 -23.85
C ASN A 580 34.80 13.66 -22.38
N SER A 581 33.91 12.71 -22.14
CA SER A 581 33.28 12.46 -20.84
C SER A 581 33.99 11.38 -20.02
N GLY A 582 34.78 10.53 -20.68
CA GLY A 582 35.32 9.31 -20.07
C GLY A 582 34.24 8.28 -19.72
N VAL A 583 33.00 8.43 -20.24
CA VAL A 583 31.90 7.50 -19.98
C VAL A 583 32.22 6.12 -20.55
N GLN A 584 32.14 5.13 -19.69
CA GLN A 584 31.99 3.72 -20.02
C GLN A 584 30.76 3.20 -19.30
N ALA A 585 29.73 2.83 -20.05
CA ALA A 585 28.49 2.31 -19.51
C ALA A 585 28.03 1.04 -20.23
N TYR A 586 27.12 0.30 -19.62
CA TYR A 586 26.48 -0.89 -20.16
C TYR A 586 24.97 -0.74 -20.05
N PHE A 587 24.25 -0.96 -21.16
CA PHE A 587 22.80 -0.76 -21.24
C PHE A 587 22.11 -2.03 -21.71
N ASP A 588 21.03 -2.43 -21.03
CA ASP A 588 20.31 -3.68 -21.24
C ASP A 588 18.83 -3.60 -20.78
N ASP A 589 18.04 -4.66 -21.01
CA ASP A 589 16.64 -4.85 -20.58
C ASP A 589 15.70 -3.69 -20.94
N VAL A 590 15.81 -3.20 -22.17
CA VAL A 590 14.99 -2.09 -22.66
C VAL A 590 13.56 -2.57 -22.89
N ARG A 591 12.62 -1.97 -22.15
CA ARG A 591 11.19 -2.28 -22.21
C ARG A 591 10.41 -1.01 -22.49
N TRP A 592 9.74 -0.98 -23.63
CA TRP A 592 8.84 0.12 -24.01
C TRP A 592 7.43 -0.42 -24.07
N THR A 593 6.56 0.01 -23.16
CA THR A 593 5.18 -0.48 -23.07
C THR A 593 4.19 0.67 -23.17
N LYS A 594 2.99 0.36 -23.69
CA LYS A 594 1.81 1.20 -23.52
C LYS A 594 1.02 0.60 -22.35
N PRO A 595 0.93 1.29 -21.20
CA PRO A 595 0.17 0.82 -20.04
C PRO A 595 -1.31 0.57 -20.35
#